data_AF-A0ABC8LFA7-F1
#
_entry.id   AF-A0ABC8LFA7-F1
#
_cell.length_a   1.000
_cell.length_b   1.000
_cell.length_c   1.000
_cell.angle_alpha   90.00
_cell.angle_beta   90.00
_cell.angle_gamma   90.00
#
_symmetry.space_group_name_H-M   'P 1'
#
loop_
_entity.id
_entity.type
_entity.pdbx_description
1 polymer ?
#
loop_
_entity_poly.entity_id
_entity_poly.type
_entity_poly.pdbx_seq_one_letter_code
_entity_poly.pdbx_strand_id
1 'polypeptide(L)' 'MAERELPTPQATISVILARFGTRGFNERETVSLFGAHSIGITHCTFFEDRLYNFSGTGKPDPELDTGFQQELKTKCPFYA' A
#
# COMPACT_ATOMS: atom_id res chain seq x y z
N MET A 1 11.31 -10.79 13.53
CA MET A 1 11.43 -11.87 12.51
C MET A 1 10.38 -11.72 11.40
N ALA A 2 9.11 -11.45 11.68
CA ALA A 2 8.09 -11.28 10.63
C ALA A 2 8.31 -10.06 9.70
N GLU A 3 8.72 -8.91 10.25
CA GLU A 3 8.88 -7.64 9.51
C GLU A 3 9.94 -7.67 8.40
N ARG A 4 10.94 -8.56 8.52
CA ARG A 4 11.98 -8.71 7.47
C ARG A 4 11.48 -9.54 6.29
N GLU A 5 10.50 -10.41 6.53
CA GLU A 5 10.01 -11.36 5.55
C GLU A 5 8.82 -10.80 4.76
N LEU A 6 7.95 -10.01 5.42
CA LEU A 6 6.73 -9.49 4.81
C LEU A 6 6.94 -8.12 4.16
N PRO A 7 6.58 -7.92 2.88
CA PRO A 7 6.64 -6.60 2.26
C PRO A 7 5.72 -5.61 2.99
N THR A 8 6.16 -4.36 3.09
CA THR A 8 5.34 -3.26 3.60
C THR A 8 4.44 -2.73 2.49
N PRO A 9 3.31 -2.06 2.81
CA PRO A 9 2.43 -1.45 1.80
C PRO A 9 3.12 -0.40 0.93
N GLN A 10 4.19 0.23 1.43
CA GLN A 10 4.99 1.23 0.72
C GLN A 10 6.13 0.62 -0.11
N ALA A 11 6.30 -0.70 -0.08
CA ALA A 11 7.35 -1.36 -0.86
C ALA A 11 7.10 -1.21 -2.37
N THR A 12 8.17 -0.97 -3.13
CA THR A 12 8.08 -0.95 -4.59
C THR A 12 7.74 -2.34 -5.13
N ILE A 13 7.15 -2.40 -6.33
CA ILE A 13 6.80 -3.68 -6.96
C ILE A 13 8.02 -4.61 -7.08
N SER A 14 9.21 -4.09 -7.41
CA SER A 14 10.44 -4.87 -7.50
C SER A 14 10.81 -5.51 -6.16
N VAL A 15 10.62 -4.82 -5.03
CA VAL A 15 10.85 -5.37 -3.69
C VAL A 15 9.83 -6.45 -3.37
N ILE A 16 8.56 -6.25 -3.72
CA ILE A 16 7.51 -7.24 -3.49
C ILE A 16 7.80 -8.51 -4.30
N LEU A 17 8.07 -8.38 -5.60
CA LEU A 17 8.42 -9.52 -6.47
C LEU A 17 9.65 -10.27 -5.97
N ALA A 18 10.71 -9.56 -5.53
CA ALA A 18 11.90 -10.20 -4.97
C ALA A 18 11.56 -11.01 -3.71
N ARG A 19 10.74 -10.49 -2.80
CA ARG A 19 10.34 -11.18 -1.56
C ARG A 19 9.43 -12.38 -1.82
N PHE A 20 8.45 -12.26 -2.71
CA PHE A 20 7.62 -13.39 -3.10
C PHE A 20 8.43 -14.46 -3.86
N GLY A 21 9.42 -14.04 -4.64
CA GLY A 21 10.38 -14.93 -5.30
C GLY A 21 11.19 -15.79 -4.32
N THR A 22 11.57 -15.28 -3.14
CA THR A 22 12.24 -16.12 -2.11
C THR A 22 11.33 -17.22 -1.55
N ARG A 23 10.01 -17.10 -1.77
CA ARG A 23 9.00 -18.10 -1.40
C ARG A 23 8.56 -18.97 -2.57
N GLY A 24 9.19 -18.84 -3.74
CA GLY A 24 8.94 -19.67 -4.92
C GLY A 24 7.82 -19.16 -5.84
N PHE A 25 7.27 -17.96 -5.60
CA PHE A 25 6.26 -17.38 -6.47
C PHE A 25 6.89 -16.62 -7.64
N ASN A 26 6.33 -16.79 -8.83
CA ASN A 26 6.63 -15.94 -9.97
C ASN A 26 5.76 -14.65 -9.97
N GLU A 27 5.97 -13.78 -10.95
CA GLU A 27 5.25 -12.50 -11.05
C GLU A 27 3.73 -12.68 -11.19
N ARG A 28 3.29 -13.62 -12.05
CA ARG A 28 1.87 -13.90 -12.26
C ARG A 28 1.21 -14.41 -10.98
N GLU A 29 1.88 -15.31 -10.25
CA GLU A 29 1.39 -15.81 -8.97
C GLU A 29 1.33 -14.70 -7.91
N THR A 30 2.36 -13.85 -7.85
CA THR A 30 2.40 -12.70 -6.93
C THR A 30 1.22 -11.75 -7.19
N VAL A 31 0.96 -11.40 -8.46
CA VAL A 31 -0.19 -10.58 -8.84
C VAL A 31 -1.52 -11.28 -8.53
N SER A 32 -1.60 -12.59 -8.72
CA SER A 32 -2.80 -13.37 -8.37
C SER A 32 -3.11 -13.27 -6.87
N LEU A 33 -2.08 -13.26 -6.01
CA LEU A 33 -2.24 -13.14 -4.56
C LEU A 33 -2.71 -11.75 -4.12
N PHE A 34 -2.42 -10.69 -4.89
CA PHE A 34 -2.98 -9.36 -4.59
C PHE A 34 -4.51 -9.31 -4.70
N GLY A 35 -5.14 -10.27 -5.39
CA GLY A 35 -6.59 -10.44 -5.39
C GLY A 35 -7.18 -10.64 -3.98
N ALA A 36 -6.39 -11.05 -3.00
CA ALA A 36 -6.84 -11.13 -1.60
C ALA A 36 -7.28 -9.76 -1.03
N HIS A 37 -6.82 -8.65 -1.59
CA HIS A 37 -7.25 -7.30 -1.21
C HIS A 37 -8.66 -6.93 -1.72
N SER A 38 -9.34 -7.79 -2.50
CA SER A 38 -10.74 -7.58 -2.89
C SER A 38 -11.74 -7.73 -1.74
N ILE A 39 -11.30 -8.25 -0.60
CA ILE A 39 -12.09 -8.37 0.63
C ILE A 39 -11.29 -7.88 1.84
N GLY A 40 -11.98 -7.67 2.96
CA GLY A 40 -11.36 -7.27 4.23
C GLY A 40 -11.31 -5.75 4.41
N ILE A 41 -10.50 -5.31 5.37
CA ILE A 41 -10.30 -3.91 5.75
C ILE A 41 -8.82 -3.65 6.06
N THR A 42 -8.42 -2.38 6.06
CA THR A 42 -7.08 -1.97 6.46
C THR A 42 -7.15 -0.69 7.31
N HIS A 43 -6.17 -0.51 8.20
CA HIS A 43 -6.06 0.68 9.02
C HIS A 43 -5.46 1.85 8.22
N CYS A 44 -5.89 3.07 8.55
CA CYS A 44 -5.42 4.31 7.90
C CYS A 44 -3.89 4.43 7.87
N THR A 45 -3.22 3.99 8.93
CA THR A 45 -1.76 4.04 9.08
C THR A 45 -0.97 3.35 7.96
N PHE A 46 -1.60 2.43 7.22
CA PHE A 46 -0.96 1.73 6.11
C PHE A 46 -0.98 2.49 4.78
N PHE A 47 -1.78 3.55 4.66
CA PHE A 47 -1.94 4.31 3.40
C PHE A 47 -2.09 5.83 3.58
N GLU A 48 -2.09 6.35 4.81
CA GLU A 48 -2.27 7.78 5.11
C GLU A 48 -1.18 8.67 4.51
N ASP A 49 0.02 8.13 4.28
CA ASP A 49 1.10 8.84 3.58
C ASP A 49 0.64 9.29 2.19
N ARG A 50 -0.09 8.42 1.47
CA ARG A 50 -0.68 8.74 0.16
C ARG A 50 -1.75 9.82 0.23
N LEU A 51 -2.34 10.07 1.40
CA LEU A 51 -3.37 11.10 1.57
C LEU A 51 -2.80 12.49 1.85
N TYR A 52 -1.66 12.57 2.54
CA TYR A 52 -1.18 13.81 3.15
C TYR A 52 0.26 14.20 2.78
N ASN A 53 1.20 13.27 2.73
CA ASN A 53 2.62 13.56 2.55
C ASN A 53 3.33 12.43 1.79
N PHE A 54 2.87 12.18 0.57
CA PHE A 54 3.36 11.09 -0.25
C PHE A 54 4.82 11.34 -0.60
N SER A 55 5.68 10.37 -0.27
CA SER A 55 7.13 10.44 -0.51
C SER A 55 7.82 11.71 0.03
N GLY A 56 7.30 12.30 1.12
CA GLY A 56 7.90 13.49 1.74
C GLY A 56 7.65 14.81 1.00
N THR A 57 6.71 14.84 0.05
CA THR A 57 6.43 16.01 -0.80
C THR A 57 5.56 17.09 -0.13
N GLY A 58 5.00 16.80 1.05
CA GLY A 58 3.95 17.61 1.69
C GLY A 58 2.62 17.61 0.93
N LYS A 59 2.47 16.71 -0.06
CA LYS A 59 1.30 16.63 -0.93
C LYS A 59 0.79 15.18 -0.98
N PRO A 60 -0.49 14.99 -1.35
CA PRO A 60 -1.01 13.66 -1.60
C PRO A 60 -0.39 12.99 -2.84
N ASP A 61 -0.58 11.68 -2.94
CA ASP A 61 -0.19 10.90 -4.10
C ASP A 61 -0.97 11.35 -5.35
N PRO A 62 -0.29 11.80 -6.43
CA PRO A 62 -0.95 12.24 -7.66
C PRO A 62 -1.63 11.11 -8.44
N GLU A 63 -1.29 9.84 -8.18
CA GLU A 63 -1.92 8.68 -8.84
C GLU A 63 -3.20 8.22 -8.13
N LEU A 64 -3.49 8.74 -6.94
CA LEU A 64 -4.73 8.43 -6.23
C LEU A 64 -5.88 9.27 -6.78
N ASP A 65 -6.99 8.60 -7.12
CA ASP A 65 -8.19 9.29 -7.60
C ASP A 65 -8.65 10.36 -6.60
N THR A 66 -8.89 11.57 -7.10
CA THR A 66 -9.22 12.74 -6.26
C THR A 66 -10.54 12.60 -5.50
N GLY A 67 -11.54 11.93 -6.08
CA GLY A 67 -12.83 11.69 -5.44
C GLY A 67 -12.69 10.69 -4.30
N PHE A 68 -12.04 9.57 -4.57
CA PHE A 68 -11.76 8.54 -3.57
C PHE A 68 -10.85 9.05 -2.45
N GLN A 69 -9.85 9.87 -2.80
CA GLN A 69 -8.98 10.53 -1.83
C GLN A 69 -9.78 11.43 -0.86
N GLN A 70 -10.71 12.24 -1.37
CA GLN A 70 -11.58 13.08 -0.54
C GLN A 70 -12.42 12.21 0.40
N GLU A 71 -12.99 11.12 -0.10
CA GLU A 71 -13.73 10.15 0.72
C GLU A 71 -12.86 9.58 1.84
N LEU A 72 -11.65 9.10 1.51
CA LEU A 72 -10.73 8.53 2.49
C LEU A 72 -10.32 9.55 3.56
N LYS A 73 -10.11 10.82 3.21
CA LYS A 73 -9.79 11.89 4.19
C LYS A 73 -10.90 12.13 5.21
N THR A 74 -12.17 11.85 4.87
CA THR A 74 -13.27 11.92 5.84
C THR A 74 -13.23 10.78 6.85
N LYS A 75 -12.72 9.61 6.46
CA LYS A 75 -12.64 8.40 7.30
C LYS A 75 -11.32 8.30 8.06
N CYS A 76 -10.25 8.84 7.48
CA CYS A 76 -8.89 8.85 7.99
C CYS A 76 -8.41 10.30 8.13
N PRO A 77 -8.97 11.09 9.06
CA PRO A 77 -8.57 12.47 9.24
C PRO A 77 -7.11 12.56 9.72
N PHE A 78 -6.44 13.66 9.36
CA PHE A 78 -5.09 13.92 9.82
C PHE A 78 -5.12 14.21 11.32
N TYR A 79 -4.59 13.29 12.11
CA TYR A 79 -4.30 13.54 13.52
C TYR A 79 -2.88 14.08 13.58
N ALA A 80 -2.76 15.38 13.83
CA ALA A 80 -1.48 16.04 14.09
C ALA A 80 -0.86 15.53 15.39
#